data_AF-A0A1G7B932-F1
#
_entry.id   AF-A0A1G7B932-F1
#
_cell.length_a   1.000
_cell.length_b   1.000
_cell.length_c   1.000
_cell.angle_alpha   90.00
_cell.angle_beta   90.00
_cell.angle_gamma   90.00
#
_symmetry.space_group_name_H-M   'P 1'
#
loop_
_entity.id
_entity.type
_entity.pdbx_description
1 polymer ?
#
loop_
_entity_poly.entity_id
_entity_poly.type
_entity_poly.pdbx_seq_one_letter_code
_entity_poly.pdbx_strand_id
1 'polypeptide(L)'
;MTAASLLASLRDLKVQSYRGQPAPYQFVVLLYAIDRANTDKPRIARFSEVKDELGRALAPFALAKTPPNPANPWVALGQSPWWELEATVPYKLVAERDLAAGLSVVAYDLVRDDPAFTGQAVDVITRIIGSHPAYPSLLESLSVH
;
A
#
# COMPACT_ATOMS: atom_id res chain seq x y z
N MET A 1 7.21 6.22 -17.27
CA MET A 1 5.94 6.66 -16.66
C MET A 1 6.13 8.07 -16.14
N THR A 2 5.16 8.98 -16.28
CA THR A 2 5.25 10.34 -15.71
C THR A 2 4.63 10.39 -14.32
N ALA A 3 5.02 11.37 -13.50
CA ALA A 3 4.42 11.61 -12.18
C ALA A 3 2.88 11.73 -12.25
N ALA A 4 2.36 12.52 -13.19
CA ALA A 4 0.92 12.66 -13.40
C ALA A 4 0.24 11.33 -13.77
N SER A 5 0.83 10.53 -14.66
CA SER A 5 0.27 9.21 -15.02
C SER A 5 0.32 8.21 -13.86
N LEU A 6 1.34 8.30 -13.00
CA LEU A 6 1.47 7.45 -11.83
C LEU A 6 0.41 7.82 -10.77
N LEU A 7 0.19 9.12 -10.49
CA LEU A 7 -0.92 9.58 -9.63
C LEU A 7 -2.29 9.15 -10.17
N ALA A 8 -2.51 9.26 -11.49
CA ALA A 8 -3.75 8.83 -12.11
C ALA A 8 -4.01 7.32 -11.87
N SER A 9 -2.97 6.48 -11.97
CA SER A 9 -3.09 5.03 -11.80
C SER A 9 -3.54 4.58 -10.40
N LEU A 10 -3.43 5.43 -9.36
CA LEU A 10 -4.00 5.14 -8.04
C LEU A 10 -5.51 4.93 -8.11
N ARG A 11 -6.20 5.71 -8.96
CA ARG A 11 -7.66 5.62 -9.14
C ARG A 11 -8.08 4.39 -9.94
N ASP A 12 -7.16 3.82 -10.71
CA ASP A 12 -7.39 2.67 -11.57
C ASP A 12 -7.03 1.33 -10.89
N LEU A 13 -6.59 1.37 -9.62
CA LEU A 13 -6.31 0.17 -8.85
C LEU A 13 -7.56 -0.71 -8.76
N LYS A 14 -7.44 -1.92 -9.29
CA LYS A 14 -8.46 -2.96 -9.15
C LYS A 14 -8.45 -3.48 -7.71
N VAL A 15 -9.38 -2.99 -6.90
CA VAL A 15 -9.58 -3.46 -5.53
C VAL A 15 -10.76 -4.42 -5.44
N GLN A 16 -10.65 -5.39 -4.52
CA GLN A 16 -11.79 -6.25 -4.19
C GLN A 16 -12.86 -5.44 -3.46
N SER A 17 -14.12 -5.80 -3.69
CA SER A 17 -15.25 -5.23 -2.95
C SER A 17 -15.88 -6.28 -2.04
N TYR A 18 -16.30 -5.85 -0.85
CA TYR A 18 -17.05 -6.67 0.08
C TYR A 18 -18.38 -5.99 0.39
N ARG A 19 -19.50 -6.69 0.14
CA ARG A 19 -20.86 -6.17 0.30
C ARG A 19 -21.09 -4.80 -0.35
N GLY A 20 -20.51 -4.60 -1.54
CA GLY A 20 -20.62 -3.35 -2.30
C GLY A 20 -19.65 -2.24 -1.90
N GLN A 21 -18.82 -2.44 -0.86
CA GLN A 21 -17.80 -1.48 -0.44
C GLN A 21 -16.41 -1.91 -0.96
N PRO A 22 -15.67 -1.03 -1.65
CA PRO A 22 -14.30 -1.34 -2.07
C PRO A 22 -13.38 -1.46 -0.85
N ALA A 23 -12.50 -2.45 -0.85
CA ALA A 23 -11.60 -2.70 0.25
C ALA A 23 -10.37 -1.76 0.19
N PRO A 24 -10.02 -1.06 1.27
CA PRO A 24 -8.96 -0.05 1.26
C PRO A 24 -7.55 -0.67 1.35
N TYR A 25 -7.43 -1.99 1.43
CA TYR A 25 -6.21 -2.68 1.86
C TYR A 25 -4.98 -2.38 1.00
N GLN A 26 -5.13 -2.32 -0.33
CA GLN A 26 -4.01 -1.97 -1.23
C GLN A 26 -3.52 -0.53 -0.99
N PHE A 27 -4.45 0.39 -0.71
CA PHE A 27 -4.12 1.78 -0.41
C PHE A 27 -3.43 1.92 0.96
N VAL A 28 -3.86 1.15 1.97
CA VAL A 28 -3.17 1.10 3.26
C VAL A 28 -1.74 0.58 3.10
N VAL A 29 -1.52 -0.46 2.29
CA VAL A 29 -0.15 -0.95 1.98
C VAL A 29 0.69 0.11 1.26
N LEU A 30 0.09 0.88 0.33
CA LEU A 30 0.81 1.97 -0.34
C LEU A 30 1.18 3.11 0.62
N LEU A 31 0.30 3.51 1.53
CA LEU A 31 0.62 4.52 2.56
C LEU A 31 1.74 4.05 3.48
N TYR A 32 1.70 2.79 3.91
CA TYR A 32 2.80 2.18 4.66
C TYR A 32 4.13 2.22 3.88
N ALA A 33 4.10 1.92 2.58
CA ALA A 33 5.30 1.94 1.76
C ALA A 33 5.82 3.36 1.48
N ILE A 34 4.94 4.36 1.42
CA ILE A 34 5.30 5.78 1.35
C ILE A 34 5.99 6.22 2.66
N ASP A 35 5.43 5.88 3.82
CA ASP A 35 6.05 6.14 5.13
C ASP A 35 7.46 5.54 5.24
N ARG A 36 7.62 4.29 4.77
CA ARG A 36 8.93 3.65 4.69
C ARG A 36 9.93 4.44 3.85
N ALA A 37 9.51 4.92 2.68
CA ALA A 37 10.38 5.72 1.82
C ALA A 37 10.76 7.06 2.48
N ASN A 38 9.83 7.70 3.17
CA ASN A 38 10.08 8.95 3.92
C ASN A 38 10.98 8.76 5.15
N THR A 39 11.10 7.55 5.67
CA THR A 39 11.89 7.21 6.87
C THR A 39 13.17 6.45 6.54
N ASP A 40 13.69 6.63 5.32
CA ASP A 40 14.93 6.03 4.80
C ASP A 40 14.99 4.50 4.92
N LYS A 41 13.82 3.83 4.92
CA LYS A 41 13.77 2.37 4.90
C LYS A 41 14.07 1.84 3.51
N PRO A 42 14.57 0.59 3.41
CA PRO A 42 14.77 -0.06 2.12
C PRO A 42 13.47 -0.10 1.30
N ARG A 43 13.59 0.24 0.01
CA ARG A 43 12.51 0.24 -0.99
C ARG A 43 11.80 -1.11 -1.07
N ILE A 44 12.58 -2.18 -1.14
CA ILE A 44 12.11 -3.57 -1.17
C ILE A 44 12.29 -4.17 0.22
N ALA A 45 11.26 -4.84 0.73
CA ALA A 45 11.30 -5.60 1.97
C ALA A 45 10.84 -7.04 1.72
N ARG A 46 11.37 -7.98 2.51
CA ARG A 46 10.86 -9.35 2.56
C ARG A 46 9.52 -9.34 3.32
N PHE A 47 8.57 -10.17 2.89
CA PHE A 47 7.24 -10.16 3.52
C PHE A 47 7.31 -10.49 5.02
N SER A 48 8.20 -11.40 5.43
CA SER A 48 8.42 -11.80 6.82
C SER A 48 8.86 -10.66 7.73
N GLU A 49 9.58 -9.67 7.18
CA GLU A 49 10.07 -8.49 7.91
C GLU A 49 8.94 -7.51 8.23
N VAL A 50 7.93 -7.44 7.37
CA VAL A 50 6.89 -6.40 7.44
C VAL A 50 5.49 -6.93 7.73
N LYS A 51 5.27 -8.25 7.70
CA LYS A 51 3.95 -8.88 7.84
C LYS A 51 3.20 -8.43 9.10
N ASP A 52 3.91 -8.24 10.22
CA ASP A 52 3.30 -7.92 11.51
C ASP A 52 2.93 -6.43 11.56
N GLU A 53 3.75 -5.55 10.99
CA GLU A 53 3.45 -4.12 10.82
C GLU A 53 2.25 -3.92 9.90
N LEU A 54 2.26 -4.58 8.74
CA LEU A 54 1.13 -4.55 7.81
C LEU A 54 -0.14 -5.13 8.45
N GLY A 55 -0.02 -6.21 9.22
CA GLY A 55 -1.13 -6.78 9.97
C GLY A 55 -1.77 -5.78 10.92
N ARG A 56 -0.95 -5.03 11.66
CA ARG A 56 -1.43 -3.97 12.56
C ARG A 56 -2.06 -2.81 11.80
N ALA A 57 -1.45 -2.34 10.71
CA ALA A 57 -1.99 -1.24 9.89
C ALA A 57 -3.33 -1.60 9.24
N LEU A 58 -3.49 -2.86 8.80
CA LEU A 58 -4.67 -3.32 8.08
C LEU A 58 -5.82 -3.76 9.01
N ALA A 59 -5.55 -4.25 10.22
CA ALA A 59 -6.57 -4.80 11.12
C ALA A 59 -7.75 -3.84 11.41
N PRO A 60 -7.53 -2.53 11.64
CA PRO A 60 -8.62 -1.57 11.84
C PRO A 60 -9.56 -1.38 10.64
N PHE A 61 -9.14 -1.81 9.45
CA PHE A 61 -9.91 -1.70 8.20
C PHE A 61 -10.69 -2.98 7.88
N ALA A 62 -10.76 -3.94 8.80
CA ALA A 62 -11.42 -5.22 8.57
C ALA A 62 -12.90 -5.05 8.17
N LEU A 63 -13.24 -5.48 6.96
CA LEU A 63 -14.64 -5.51 6.47
C LEU A 63 -15.43 -6.74 6.96
N ALA A 64 -14.76 -7.70 7.59
CA ALA A 64 -15.35 -8.91 8.15
C ALA A 64 -14.89 -9.11 9.60
N LYS A 65 -15.39 -10.16 10.27
CA LYS A 65 -15.04 -10.47 11.67
C LYS A 65 -13.54 -10.74 11.88
N THR A 66 -12.86 -11.18 10.84
CA THR A 66 -11.43 -11.48 10.87
C THR A 66 -10.63 -10.36 10.20
N PRO A 67 -9.45 -10.01 10.72
CA PRO A 67 -8.54 -9.09 10.04
C PRO A 67 -8.19 -9.57 8.62
N PRO A 68 -7.96 -8.64 7.67
CA PRO A 68 -7.48 -9.00 6.35
C PRO A 68 -6.08 -9.64 6.43
N ASN A 69 -5.82 -10.61 5.55
CA ASN A 69 -4.49 -11.19 5.41
C ASN A 69 -3.58 -10.22 4.64
N PRO A 70 -2.46 -9.74 5.21
CA PRO A 70 -1.57 -8.78 4.54
C PRO A 70 -0.97 -9.26 3.22
N ALA A 71 -0.83 -10.58 3.04
CA ALA A 71 -0.31 -11.16 1.79
C ALA A 71 -1.22 -10.87 0.59
N ASN A 72 -2.53 -10.67 0.81
CA ASN A 72 -3.50 -10.42 -0.25
C ASN A 72 -3.26 -9.05 -0.93
N PRO A 73 -3.32 -7.89 -0.23
CA PRO A 73 -2.99 -6.62 -0.85
C PRO A 73 -1.53 -6.54 -1.31
N TRP A 74 -0.58 -7.21 -0.64
CA TRP A 74 0.83 -7.28 -1.03
C TRP A 74 1.04 -7.84 -2.44
N VAL A 75 0.32 -8.92 -2.79
CA VAL A 75 0.37 -9.51 -4.15
C VAL A 75 -0.54 -8.80 -5.12
N ALA A 76 -1.73 -8.37 -4.69
CA ALA A 76 -2.69 -7.68 -5.56
C ALA A 76 -2.09 -6.39 -6.16
N LEU A 77 -1.23 -5.72 -5.40
CA LEU A 77 -0.49 -4.55 -5.88
C LEU A 77 0.48 -4.87 -7.02
N GLY A 78 0.92 -6.11 -7.24
CA GLY A 78 1.81 -6.48 -8.34
C GLY A 78 1.23 -6.25 -9.75
N GLN A 79 -0.05 -5.86 -9.87
CA GLN A 79 -0.68 -5.41 -11.11
C GLN A 79 -0.66 -3.87 -11.27
N SER A 80 -0.11 -3.15 -10.29
CA SER A 80 -0.02 -1.69 -10.25
C SER A 80 1.37 -1.23 -10.68
N PRO A 81 1.49 -0.09 -11.39
CA PRO A 81 2.79 0.53 -11.62
C PRO A 81 3.44 1.11 -10.35
N TRP A 82 2.73 1.16 -9.22
CA TRP A 82 3.27 1.61 -7.94
C TRP A 82 4.12 0.55 -7.24
N TRP A 83 4.04 -0.71 -7.65
CA TRP A 83 4.55 -1.83 -6.87
C TRP A 83 5.45 -2.72 -7.69
N GLU A 84 6.56 -3.14 -7.08
CA GLU A 84 7.47 -4.13 -7.62
C GLU A 84 7.39 -5.37 -6.75
N LEU A 85 7.14 -6.52 -7.38
CA LEU A 85 6.99 -7.81 -6.74
C LEU A 85 8.04 -8.78 -7.31
N GLU A 86 8.81 -9.42 -6.45
CA GLU A 86 9.90 -10.34 -6.84
C GLU A 86 9.41 -11.46 -7.78
N ALA A 87 8.20 -11.97 -7.56
CA ALA A 87 7.58 -12.96 -8.44
C ALA A 87 6.05 -12.93 -8.33
N THR A 88 5.35 -13.14 -9.44
CA THR A 88 3.90 -13.31 -9.45
C THR A 88 3.52 -14.70 -8.95
N VAL A 89 2.94 -14.77 -7.74
CA VAL A 89 2.49 -16.03 -7.11
C VAL A 89 1.12 -15.83 -6.46
N PRO A 90 0.34 -16.90 -6.23
CA PRO A 90 -0.86 -16.81 -5.39
C PRO A 90 -0.53 -16.29 -3.99
N TYR A 91 -1.40 -15.46 -3.40
CA TYR A 91 -1.16 -14.84 -2.08
C TYR A 91 -0.83 -15.87 -0.97
N LYS A 92 -1.35 -17.10 -1.09
CA LYS A 92 -1.11 -18.20 -0.15
C LYS A 92 0.37 -18.59 -0.05
N LEU A 93 1.14 -18.34 -1.11
CA LEU A 93 2.57 -18.69 -1.19
C LEU A 93 3.49 -17.56 -0.72
N VAL A 94 2.96 -16.36 -0.43
CA VAL A 94 3.77 -15.17 -0.09
C VAL A 94 4.55 -15.39 1.20
N ALA A 95 3.86 -15.87 2.24
CA ALA A 95 4.49 -16.12 3.54
C ALA A 95 5.45 -17.33 3.48
N GLU A 96 5.09 -18.36 2.70
CA GLU A 96 5.92 -19.56 2.52
C GLU A 96 7.23 -19.24 1.79
N ARG A 97 7.17 -18.38 0.76
CA ARG A 97 8.32 -18.03 -0.09
C ARG A 97 9.04 -16.76 0.34
N ASP A 98 8.57 -16.14 1.42
CA ASP A 98 9.05 -14.85 1.91
C ASP A 98 9.26 -13.80 0.81
N LEU A 99 8.18 -13.59 0.03
CA LEU A 99 8.25 -12.87 -1.23
C LEU A 99 8.58 -11.39 -1.02
N ALA A 100 9.64 -10.92 -1.66
CA ALA A 100 10.05 -9.52 -1.55
C ALA A 100 9.18 -8.61 -2.43
N ALA A 101 8.85 -7.43 -1.90
CA ALA A 101 8.13 -6.41 -2.66
C ALA A 101 8.31 -5.01 -2.06
N GLY A 102 7.85 -4.00 -2.78
CA GLY A 102 7.82 -2.63 -2.33
C GLY A 102 7.43 -1.66 -3.43
N LEU A 103 7.67 -0.36 -3.21
CA LEU A 103 7.43 0.64 -4.25
C LEU A 103 8.27 0.32 -5.50
N SER A 104 7.68 0.51 -6.68
CA SER A 104 8.43 0.50 -7.93
C SER A 104 9.52 1.58 -7.88
N VAL A 105 10.60 1.40 -8.63
CA VAL A 105 11.73 2.37 -8.66
C VAL A 105 11.22 3.79 -8.90
N VAL A 106 10.37 3.98 -9.91
CA VAL A 106 9.79 5.30 -10.24
C VAL A 106 8.96 5.87 -9.10
N ALA A 107 8.13 5.06 -8.45
CA ALA A 107 7.31 5.52 -7.33
C ALA A 107 8.16 5.87 -6.11
N TYR A 108 9.17 5.05 -5.80
CA TYR A 108 10.08 5.28 -4.69
C TYR A 108 10.88 6.57 -4.87
N ASP A 109 11.49 6.77 -6.05
CA ASP A 109 12.29 7.96 -6.34
C ASP A 109 11.45 9.23 -6.24
N LEU A 110 10.23 9.22 -6.81
CA LEU A 110 9.32 10.37 -6.70
C LEU A 110 8.87 10.63 -5.27
N VAL A 111 8.56 9.58 -4.50
CA VAL A 111 8.15 9.74 -3.09
C VAL A 111 9.27 10.34 -2.25
N ARG A 112 10.50 9.88 -2.47
CA ARG A 112 11.66 10.32 -1.69
C ARG A 112 12.16 11.71 -2.09
N ASP A 113 12.15 12.01 -3.38
CA ASP A 113 12.84 13.18 -3.93
C ASP A 113 11.89 14.36 -4.24
N ASP A 114 10.58 14.14 -4.29
CA ASP A 114 9.56 15.17 -4.57
C ASP A 114 8.44 15.20 -3.49
N PRO A 115 8.59 16.03 -2.44
CA PRO A 115 7.58 16.17 -1.39
C PRO A 115 6.21 16.61 -1.91
N ALA A 116 6.16 17.39 -2.99
CA ALA A 116 4.89 17.83 -3.58
C ALA A 116 4.17 16.68 -4.28
N PHE A 117 4.91 15.76 -4.90
CA PHE A 117 4.36 14.51 -5.40
C PHE A 117 3.85 13.62 -4.26
N THR A 118 4.62 13.48 -3.18
CA THR A 118 4.23 12.67 -2.01
C THR A 118 2.94 13.16 -1.39
N GLY A 119 2.82 14.47 -1.15
CA GLY A 119 1.58 15.08 -0.65
C GLY A 119 0.39 14.82 -1.58
N GLN A 120 0.58 14.94 -2.90
CA GLN A 120 -0.47 14.63 -3.87
C GLN A 120 -0.88 13.14 -3.87
N ALA A 121 0.07 12.23 -3.71
CA ALA A 121 -0.21 10.80 -3.63
C ALA A 121 -1.04 10.47 -2.38
N VAL A 122 -0.64 10.99 -1.22
CA VAL A 122 -1.36 10.84 0.05
C VAL A 122 -2.76 11.46 -0.05
N ASP A 123 -2.91 12.64 -0.66
CA ASP A 123 -4.20 13.28 -0.89
C ASP A 123 -5.13 12.43 -1.78
N VAL A 124 -4.60 11.86 -2.87
CA VAL A 124 -5.38 10.99 -3.76
C VAL A 124 -5.83 9.74 -3.00
N ILE A 125 -4.94 9.10 -2.25
CA ILE A 125 -5.28 7.94 -1.43
C ILE A 125 -6.32 8.29 -0.36
N THR A 126 -6.15 9.42 0.32
CA THR A 126 -7.09 9.95 1.32
C THR A 126 -8.49 10.07 0.74
N ARG A 127 -8.63 10.66 -0.45
CA ARG A 127 -9.93 10.82 -1.12
C ARG A 127 -10.55 9.47 -1.51
N ILE A 128 -9.73 8.48 -1.84
CA ILE A 128 -10.21 7.13 -2.20
C ILE A 128 -10.68 6.35 -0.96
N ILE A 129 -9.90 6.38 0.12
CA ILE A 129 -10.29 5.72 1.38
C ILE A 129 -11.52 6.42 2.00
N GLY A 130 -11.62 7.73 1.83
CA GLY A 130 -12.78 8.52 2.25
C GLY A 130 -12.93 8.58 3.77
N SER A 131 -14.17 8.53 4.24
CA SER A 131 -14.51 8.70 5.67
C SER A 131 -14.36 7.42 6.50
N HIS A 132 -13.50 6.49 6.12
CA HIS A 132 -13.29 5.27 6.89
C HIS A 132 -12.83 5.61 8.32
N PRO A 133 -13.50 5.12 9.38
CA PRO A 133 -13.27 5.59 10.75
C PRO A 133 -11.86 5.31 11.28
N ALA A 134 -11.20 4.27 10.77
CA ALA A 134 -9.80 3.96 11.12
C ALA A 134 -8.76 4.82 10.41
N TYR A 135 -9.16 5.59 9.40
CA TYR A 135 -8.21 6.33 8.55
C TYR A 135 -7.42 7.42 9.30
N PRO A 136 -8.05 8.27 10.14
CA PRO A 136 -7.32 9.30 10.87
C PRO A 136 -6.19 8.73 11.74
N SER A 137 -6.48 7.66 12.49
CA SER A 137 -5.47 7.00 13.34
C SER A 137 -4.35 6.33 12.55
N LEU A 138 -4.62 5.81 11.35
CA LEU A 138 -3.57 5.33 10.47
C LEU A 138 -2.66 6.49 10.06
N LEU A 139 -3.24 7.61 9.60
CA LEU A 139 -2.47 8.75 9.12
C LEU A 139 -1.60 9.38 10.22
N GLU A 140 -2.11 9.47 11.45
CA GLU A 140 -1.35 9.92 12.62
C GLU A 140 -0.18 9.00 12.98
N SER A 141 -0.25 7.71 12.63
CA SER A 141 0.81 6.74 12.91
C SER A 141 1.93 6.72 11.87
N LEU A 142 1.74 7.41 10.74
CA LEU A 142 2.66 7.42 9.61
C LEU A 142 3.35 8.77 9.48
N SER A 143 4.61 8.76 9.05
CA SER A 143 5.41 9.94 8.72
C SER A 143 5.10 10.45 7.30
N VAL A 144 3.81 10.64 7.02
CA VAL A 144 3.29 11.08 5.72
C VAL A 144 2.51 12.38 5.93
N HIS A 145 3.25 13.48 6.03
CA HIS A 145 2.74 14.84 6.23
C HIS A 145 3.31 15.78 5.17
#